data_AF-A0A3D1ZY52-F1
#
_entry.id   AF-A0A3D1ZY52-F1
#
_cell.length_a   1.000
_cell.length_b   1.000
_cell.length_c   1.000
_cell.angle_alpha   90.00
_cell.angle_beta   90.00
_cell.angle_gamma   90.00
#
_symmetry.space_group_name_H-M   'P 1'
#
loop_
_entity.id
_entity.type
_entity.pdbx_description
1 polymer ?
#
loop_
_entity_poly.entity_id
_entity_poly.type
_entity_poly.pdbx_seq_one_letter_code
_entity_poly.pdbx_strand_id
1 'polypeptide(L)'
;MLKNIALGLIFISGGFMLVERATMLVSKAAGKLYCGPDYMQPVEGYVGTMSCGYSSDVYVTIILFSMMFIGLFSFLFGAIRATPEDETTGR
;
A
#
# COMPACT_ATOMS: atom_id res chain seq x y z
N MET A 1 -2.06 21.63 6.34
CA MET A 1 -0.94 20.65 6.36
C MET A 1 -1.41 19.20 6.23
N LEU A 2 -2.36 18.72 7.06
CA LEU A 2 -2.82 17.32 7.03
C LEU A 2 -3.35 16.85 5.65
N LYS A 3 -4.06 17.74 4.94
CA LYS A 3 -4.62 17.47 3.61
C LYS A 3 -3.54 17.17 2.56
N ASN A 4 -2.41 17.86 2.60
CA ASN A 4 -1.29 17.65 1.66
C ASN A 4 -0.56 16.33 1.94
N ILE A 5 -0.43 15.98 3.23
CA ILE A 5 0.13 14.70 3.65
C ILE A 5 -0.76 13.55 3.19
N ALA A 6 -2.09 13.68 3.39
CA ALA A 6 -3.05 12.66 2.96
C ALA A 6 -3.07 12.49 1.43
N LEU A 7 -3.01 13.59 0.67
CA LEU A 7 -2.93 13.57 -0.79
C LEU A 7 -1.64 12.89 -1.26
N GLY A 8 -0.50 13.24 -0.64
CA GLY A 8 0.78 12.59 -0.90
C GLY A 8 0.73 11.08 -0.61
N LEU A 9 0.10 10.68 0.50
CA LEU A 9 -0.08 9.28 0.87
C LEU A 9 -0.88 8.52 -0.18
N ILE A 10 -1.98 9.08 -0.68
CA ILE A 10 -2.82 8.48 -1.73
C ILE A 10 -2.05 8.33 -3.05
N PHE A 11 -1.34 9.39 -3.49
CA PHE A 11 -0.59 9.36 -4.73
C PHE A 11 0.60 8.41 -4.66
N ILE A 12 1.34 8.41 -3.54
CA ILE A 12 2.47 7.51 -3.34
C ILE A 12 1.98 6.07 -3.24
N SER A 13 0.95 5.78 -2.43
CA SER A 13 0.44 4.41 -2.29
C SER A 13 -0.15 3.89 -3.61
N GLY A 14 -0.92 4.72 -4.31
CA GLY A 14 -1.50 4.36 -5.61
C GLY A 14 -0.44 4.17 -6.69
N GLY A 15 0.55 5.07 -6.75
CA GLY A 15 1.68 4.95 -7.65
C GLY A 15 2.52 3.70 -7.36
N PHE A 16 2.81 3.43 -6.09
CA PHE A 16 3.51 2.21 -5.69
C PHE A 16 2.72 0.95 -6.05
N MET A 17 1.39 0.93 -5.90
CA MET A 17 0.56 -0.20 -6.33
C MET A 17 0.67 -0.46 -7.84
N LEU A 18 0.69 0.59 -8.66
CA LEU A 18 0.85 0.45 -10.12
C LEU A 18 2.24 -0.09 -10.48
N VAL A 19 3.29 0.43 -9.85
CA VAL A 19 4.66 -0.06 -10.05
C VAL A 19 4.78 -1.52 -9.59
N GLU A 20 4.19 -1.88 -8.45
CA GLU A 20 4.14 -3.25 -7.96
C GLU A 20 3.43 -4.18 -8.91
N ARG A 21 2.27 -3.79 -9.45
CA ARG A 21 1.55 -4.61 -10.42
C ARG A 21 2.29 -4.75 -11.76
N ALA A 22 2.99 -3.70 -12.19
CA ALA A 22 3.73 -3.72 -13.44
C ALA A 22 5.02 -4.53 -13.36
N THR A 23 5.69 -4.55 -12.20
CA THR A 23 7.07 -5.06 -12.09
C THR A 23 7.23 -6.22 -11.11
N MET A 24 6.29 -6.42 -10.19
CA MET A 24 6.39 -7.34 -9.03
C MET A 24 7.73 -7.21 -8.29
N LEU A 25 8.34 -6.02 -8.32
CA LEU A 25 9.76 -5.87 -7.98
C LEU A 25 9.94 -5.79 -6.47
N VAL A 26 9.08 -5.05 -5.76
CA VAL A 26 9.12 -4.96 -4.30
C VAL A 26 8.60 -6.25 -3.69
N SER A 27 7.54 -6.87 -4.23
CA SER A 27 7.05 -8.16 -3.75
C SER A 27 8.09 -9.28 -3.90
N LYS A 28 8.81 -9.35 -5.03
CA LYS A 28 9.93 -10.27 -5.22
C LYS A 28 11.11 -9.96 -4.30
N ALA A 29 11.49 -8.68 -4.17
CA ALA A 29 12.59 -8.28 -3.32
C ALA A 29 12.29 -8.57 -1.84
N ALA A 30 11.10 -8.21 -1.36
CA ALA A 30 10.64 -8.49 0.00
C ALA A 30 10.53 -9.98 0.27
N GLY A 31 9.98 -10.74 -0.68
CA GLY A 31 9.92 -12.20 -0.61
C GLY A 31 11.29 -12.84 -0.52
N LYS A 32 12.26 -12.40 -1.34
CA LYS A 32 13.66 -12.86 -1.25
C LYS A 32 14.35 -12.43 0.03
N LEU A 33 14.07 -11.24 0.54
CA LEU A 33 14.66 -10.76 1.79
C LEU A 33 14.17 -11.58 2.99
N TYR A 34 12.89 -11.96 2.97
CA TYR A 34 12.25 -12.70 4.06
C TYR A 34 12.53 -14.20 4.00
N CYS A 35 12.37 -14.81 2.81
CA CYS A 35 12.54 -16.26 2.61
C CYS A 35 13.97 -16.66 2.25
N GLY A 36 14.85 -15.72 1.89
CA GLY A 36 16.23 -15.99 1.53
C GLY A 36 16.37 -17.06 0.43
N PRO A 37 17.14 -18.14 0.68
CA PRO A 37 17.36 -19.22 -0.30
C PRO A 37 16.12 -20.09 -0.56
N ASP A 38 15.12 -20.04 0.33
CA ASP A 38 13.87 -20.80 0.24
C ASP A 38 12.80 -20.08 -0.59
N TYR A 39 13.11 -18.89 -1.10
CA TYR A 39 12.18 -18.10 -1.91
C TYR A 39 11.75 -18.85 -3.18
N MET A 40 10.44 -19.06 -3.32
CA MET A 40 9.82 -19.82 -4.42
C MET A 40 10.40 -21.23 -4.60
N GLN A 41 10.97 -21.83 -3.56
CA GLN A 41 11.41 -23.21 -3.67
C GLN A 41 10.24 -24.18 -3.82
N PRO A 42 10.37 -25.20 -4.68
CA PRO A 42 9.33 -26.20 -4.86
C PRO A 42 9.23 -27.06 -3.61
N VAL A 43 8.02 -27.16 -3.06
CA VAL A 43 7.70 -28.09 -1.98
C VAL A 43 7.00 -29.28 -2.63
N GLU A 44 7.52 -30.48 -2.43
CA GLU A 44 7.01 -31.71 -3.08
C GLU A 44 6.97 -31.64 -4.63
N GLY A 45 7.90 -30.87 -5.21
CA GLY A 45 8.02 -30.71 -6.67
C GLY A 45 7.13 -29.62 -7.27
N TYR A 46 6.32 -28.92 -6.46
CA TYR A 46 5.44 -27.85 -6.92
C TYR A 46 5.77 -26.51 -6.27
N VAL A 47 5.82 -25.45 -7.08
CA VAL A 47 5.85 -24.07 -6.58
C VAL A 47 4.40 -23.63 -6.40
N GLY A 48 3.99 -23.43 -5.16
CA GLY A 48 2.58 -23.17 -4.83
C GLY A 48 2.41 -22.45 -3.49
N THR A 49 1.20 -22.51 -2.93
CA THR A 49 0.86 -21.85 -1.66
C THR A 49 1.72 -22.28 -0.46
N MET A 50 2.35 -23.46 -0.54
CA MET A 50 3.28 -23.99 0.44
C MET A 50 4.71 -23.44 0.28
N SER A 51 5.03 -22.85 -0.88
CA SER A 51 6.35 -22.28 -1.18
C SER A 51 6.49 -20.91 -0.52
N CYS A 52 7.62 -20.69 0.16
CA CYS A 52 7.90 -19.42 0.82
C CYS A 52 7.94 -18.28 -0.20
N GLY A 53 7.21 -17.20 0.09
CA GLY A 53 7.16 -16.02 -0.76
C GLY A 53 6.23 -16.12 -1.97
N TYR A 54 5.51 -17.24 -2.17
CA TYR A 54 4.49 -17.37 -3.23
C TYR A 54 3.41 -16.28 -3.14
N SER A 55 2.93 -16.01 -1.93
CA SER A 55 1.90 -14.99 -1.67
C SER A 55 2.46 -13.62 -1.28
N SER A 56 3.77 -13.38 -1.43
CA SER A 56 4.40 -12.10 -1.06
C SER A 56 3.77 -10.90 -1.76
N ASP A 57 3.40 -11.05 -3.04
CA ASP A 57 2.67 -10.04 -3.83
C ASP A 57 1.32 -9.65 -3.22
N VAL A 58 0.59 -10.64 -2.70
CA VAL A 58 -0.71 -10.43 -2.07
C VAL A 58 -0.56 -9.63 -0.77
N TYR A 59 0.41 -9.99 0.06
CA TYR A 59 0.67 -9.26 1.31
C TYR A 59 1.09 -7.81 1.07
N VAL A 60 2.00 -7.56 0.12
CA VAL A 60 2.44 -6.20 -0.23
C VAL A 60 1.26 -5.38 -0.78
N THR A 61 0.44 -5.99 -1.64
CA THR A 61 -0.77 -5.34 -2.17
C THR A 61 -1.75 -4.96 -1.06
N ILE A 62 -2.00 -5.85 -0.09
CA ILE A 62 -2.89 -5.58 1.05
C ILE A 62 -2.37 -4.41 1.89
N ILE A 63 -1.07 -4.34 2.15
CA ILE A 63 -0.45 -3.25 2.92
C ILE A 63 -0.62 -1.92 2.18
N LEU A 64 -0.26 -1.88 0.89
CA LEU A 64 -0.38 -0.67 0.08
C LEU A 64 -1.83 -0.19 -0.04
N PHE A 65 -2.76 -1.12 -0.22
CA PHE A 65 -4.19 -0.83 -0.23
C PHE A 65 -4.64 -0.26 1.11
N SER A 66 -4.21 -0.87 2.23
CA SER A 66 -4.57 -0.38 3.57
C SER A 66 -4.04 1.04 3.82
N MET A 67 -2.80 1.34 3.42
CA MET A 67 -2.24 2.69 3.48
C MET A 67 -3.03 3.69 2.62
N MET A 68 -3.46 3.28 1.43
CA MET A 68 -4.32 4.09 0.57
C MET A 68 -5.66 4.42 1.25
N PHE A 69 -6.30 3.44 1.90
CA PHE A 69 -7.54 3.66 2.65
C PHE A 69 -7.32 4.60 3.84
N ILE A 70 -6.24 4.42 4.60
CA ILE A 70 -5.89 5.32 5.71
C ILE A 70 -5.68 6.75 5.19
N GLY A 71 -4.99 6.91 4.05
CA GLY A 71 -4.80 8.20 3.39
C GLY A 71 -6.14 8.82 2.95
N LEU A 72 -7.02 8.02 2.35
CA LEU A 72 -8.35 8.44 1.91
C LEU A 72 -9.24 8.88 3.08
N PHE A 73 -9.31 8.08 4.15
CA PHE A 73 -10.05 8.43 5.35
C PHE A 73 -9.47 9.69 6.01
N SER A 74 -8.15 9.79 6.12
CA SER A 74 -7.48 10.98 6.68
C SER A 74 -7.75 12.23 5.85
N PHE A 75 -7.81 12.09 4.51
CA PHE A 75 -8.20 13.17 3.62
C PHE A 75 -9.65 13.58 3.82
N LEU A 76 -10.57 12.62 3.91
CA LEU A 76 -12.00 12.85 4.15
C LEU A 76 -12.25 13.53 5.50
N PHE A 77 -11.73 12.98 6.60
CA PHE A 77 -11.86 13.59 7.92
C PHE A 77 -11.18 14.96 8.00
N GLY A 78 -10.01 15.12 7.37
CA GLY A 78 -9.33 16.41 7.28
C GLY A 78 -10.10 17.44 6.44
N ALA A 79 -10.81 17.01 5.39
CA ALA A 79 -11.64 17.87 4.57
C ALA A 79 -12.94 18.27 5.30
N ILE A 80 -13.60 17.31 5.98
CA ILE A 80 -14.84 17.54 6.74
C ILE A 80 -14.59 18.52 7.90
N ARG A 81 -13.42 18.47 8.55
CA ARG A 81 -13.04 19.42 9.60
C ARG A 81 -12.64 20.81 9.09
N ALA A 82 -12.32 20.96 7.80
CA ALA A 82 -12.03 22.28 7.22
C ALA A 82 -13.31 23.07 6.88
N THR A 83 -14.48 22.42 6.85
CA THR A 83 -15.74 23.01 6.40
C THR A 83 -16.71 23.62 7.44
N PRO A 84 -16.54 23.57 8.77
CA PRO A 84 -17.54 24.15 9.67
C PRO A 84 -17.32 25.61 10.14
N GLU A 85 -16.17 26.26 9.91
CA GLU A 85 -15.88 27.59 10.51
C GLU A 85 -15.41 28.71 9.54
N ASP A 86 -15.28 28.44 8.23
CA ASP A 86 -14.87 29.48 7.27
C ASP A 86 -16.02 30.38 6.75
N GLU A 87 -17.26 30.20 7.24
CA GLU A 87 -18.43 30.98 6.78
C GLU A 87 -18.92 32.05 7.80
N THR A 88 -18.29 32.21 8.97
CA THR A 88 -18.74 33.18 10.00
C THR A 88 -17.78 34.35 10.29
N THR A 89 -16.60 34.40 9.66
CA THR A 89 -15.64 35.53 9.85
C THR A 89 -15.33 36.28 8.55
N GLY A 90 -16.24 36.23 7.58
CA GLY A 90 -16.24 37.10 6.40
C GLY A 90 -17.25 38.23 6.56
N ARG A 91 -17.04 39.10 7.56
CA ARG A 91 -17.72 40.40 7.64
C ARG A 91 -16.93 41.43 6.84
#